data_AF-A0A7C7QB01-F1
#
_entry.id   AF-A0A7C7QB01-F1
#
_cell.length_a   1.000
_cell.length_b   1.000
_cell.length_c   1.000
_cell.angle_alpha   90.00
_cell.angle_beta   90.00
_cell.angle_gamma   90.00
#
_symmetry.space_group_name_H-M   'P 1'
#
loop_
_entity.id
_entity.type
_entity.pdbx_description
1 polymer ?
#
loop_
_entity_poly.entity_id
_entity_poly.type
_entity_poly.pdbx_seq_one_letter_code
_entity_poly.pdbx_strand_id
1 'polypeptide(L)'
;LCEALERTTYVRYGIPSDQANYVFSVVKPLAEIPRCSVLLLPYCAKLPDCEYRYRDGCAQCGACCIGDAYRLAEEYGLTPISIQSYEHLEDTLEHLKQEGVEAFVGSCCEPFYAKHRDDFERIGLPGILVDVDSSTCYDLGQEEEAYAGRFENQTYLKMDLLERVVARVGKNGRTG
;
A
#
# COMPACT_ATOMS: atom_id res chain seq x y z
N LEU A 1 23.75 2.33 11.24
CA LEU A 1 23.86 0.85 11.38
C LEU A 1 22.53 0.12 11.15
N CYS A 2 21.36 0.77 11.29
CA CYS A 2 20.04 0.12 11.16
C CYS A 2 19.66 -0.28 9.72
N GLU A 3 19.94 0.54 8.70
CA GLU A 3 19.55 0.25 7.31
C GLU A 3 20.17 -1.03 6.73
N ALA A 4 21.38 -1.41 7.18
CA ALA A 4 22.05 -2.62 6.72
C ALA A 4 21.43 -3.93 7.29
N LEU A 5 20.83 -3.86 8.49
CA LEU A 5 20.14 -4.99 9.12
C LEU A 5 18.78 -5.26 8.46
N GLU A 6 18.11 -4.20 8.00
CA GLU A 6 16.82 -4.32 7.30
C GLU A 6 17.00 -5.03 5.96
N ARG A 7 18.01 -4.67 5.16
CA ARG A 7 18.27 -5.29 3.84
C ARG A 7 18.48 -6.80 3.90
N THR A 8 19.19 -7.28 4.92
CA THR A 8 19.45 -8.72 5.11
C THR A 8 18.18 -9.46 5.53
N THR A 9 17.31 -8.78 6.28
CA THR A 9 16.02 -9.28 6.74
C THR A 9 15.03 -9.47 5.58
N TYR A 10 15.00 -8.54 4.62
CA TYR A 10 14.14 -8.65 3.44
C TYR A 10 14.48 -9.85 2.55
N VAL A 11 15.77 -10.15 2.36
CA VAL A 11 16.22 -11.33 1.60
C VAL A 11 15.73 -12.63 2.25
N ARG A 12 15.69 -12.71 3.59
CA ARG A 12 15.13 -13.87 4.32
C ARG A 12 13.64 -14.07 4.09
N TYR A 13 12.93 -13.02 3.69
CA TYR A 13 11.51 -13.05 3.37
C TYR A 13 11.23 -13.10 1.86
N GLY A 14 12.25 -13.45 1.06
CA GLY A 14 12.11 -13.57 -0.38
C GLY A 14 12.01 -12.23 -1.11
N ILE A 15 12.24 -11.10 -0.45
CA ILE A 15 12.29 -9.77 -1.07
C ILE A 15 13.74 -9.50 -1.48
N PRO A 16 14.03 -9.35 -2.78
CA PRO A 16 15.37 -9.07 -3.27
C PRO A 16 15.91 -7.76 -2.71
N SER A 17 17.22 -7.68 -2.45
CA SER A 17 17.83 -6.50 -1.83
C SER A 17 17.73 -5.23 -2.68
N ASP A 18 17.63 -5.38 -4.00
CA ASP A 18 17.36 -4.32 -4.98
C ASP A 18 15.90 -3.84 -4.96
N GLN A 19 14.97 -4.67 -4.45
CA GLN A 19 13.57 -4.31 -4.27
C GLN A 19 13.24 -3.76 -2.88
N ALA A 20 14.13 -3.95 -1.90
CA ALA A 20 13.94 -3.45 -0.53
C ALA A 20 13.77 -1.92 -0.46
N ASN A 21 14.29 -1.17 -1.43
CA ASN A 21 14.13 0.29 -1.49
C ASN A 21 12.69 0.71 -1.84
N TYR A 22 11.87 -0.20 -2.38
CA TYR A 22 10.46 0.04 -2.71
C TYR A 22 9.51 -0.44 -1.60
N VAL A 23 10.03 -0.73 -0.40
CA VAL A 23 9.24 -1.15 0.75
C VAL A 23 9.52 -0.20 1.91
N PHE A 24 8.48 0.47 2.38
CA PHE A 24 8.54 1.36 3.52
C PHE A 24 7.83 0.71 4.72
N SER A 25 8.47 0.76 5.88
CA SER A 25 7.87 0.32 7.14
C SER A 25 7.46 1.56 7.94
N VAL A 26 6.24 1.58 8.48
CA VAL A 26 5.77 2.65 9.36
C VAL A 26 5.54 2.11 10.78
N VAL A 27 5.96 2.89 11.78
CA VAL A 27 5.87 2.59 13.23
C VAL A 27 6.73 1.40 13.70
N LYS A 28 6.76 0.29 12.96
CA LYS A 28 7.54 -0.92 13.26
C LYS A 28 8.16 -1.51 12.00
N PRO A 29 9.36 -2.12 12.08
CA PRO A 29 9.97 -2.81 10.95
C PRO A 29 9.19 -4.06 10.56
N LEU A 30 9.28 -4.49 9.30
CA LEU A 30 8.65 -5.73 8.79
C LEU A 30 8.92 -6.98 9.66
N ALA A 31 10.09 -7.06 10.29
CA ALA A 31 10.44 -8.17 11.18
C ALA A 31 9.49 -8.30 12.38
N GLU A 32 8.97 -7.18 12.86
CA GLU A 32 8.11 -7.07 14.05
C GLU A 32 6.61 -7.07 13.72
N ILE A 33 6.25 -7.12 12.43
CA ILE A 33 4.87 -7.22 11.96
C ILE A 33 4.58 -8.69 11.61
N PRO A 34 3.92 -9.44 12.51
CA PRO A 34 3.68 -10.87 12.29
C PRO A 34 2.58 -11.11 11.27
N ARG A 35 1.53 -10.29 11.29
CA ARG A 35 0.34 -10.44 10.46
C ARG A 35 -0.31 -9.09 10.15
N CYS A 36 -0.92 -9.00 8.97
CA CYS A 36 -1.82 -7.92 8.58
C CYS A 36 -3.17 -8.51 8.16
N SER A 37 -4.25 -7.79 8.43
CA SER A 37 -5.61 -8.18 8.06
C SER A 37 -6.22 -7.30 6.97
N VAL A 38 -5.54 -6.21 6.59
CA VAL A 38 -6.05 -5.20 5.66
C VAL A 38 -4.99 -4.87 4.61
N LEU A 39 -5.43 -4.71 3.36
CA LEU A 39 -4.64 -4.19 2.24
C LEU A 39 -5.22 -2.86 1.75
N LEU A 40 -4.47 -1.76 1.87
CA LEU A 40 -4.87 -0.43 1.43
C LEU A 40 -4.33 -0.15 0.02
N LEU A 41 -5.24 0.17 -0.90
CA LEU A 41 -4.92 0.34 -2.32
C LEU A 41 -5.21 1.77 -2.77
N PRO A 42 -4.33 2.39 -3.58
CA PRO A 42 -4.49 3.77 -3.98
C PRO A 42 -5.45 3.88 -5.17
N TYR A 43 -6.39 4.84 -5.09
CA TYR A 43 -7.32 5.11 -6.18
C TYR A 43 -6.65 5.49 -7.51
N CYS A 44 -5.47 6.10 -7.45
CA CYS A 44 -4.74 6.56 -8.64
C CYS A 44 -4.27 5.43 -9.56
N ALA A 45 -4.23 4.19 -9.08
CA ALA A 45 -3.92 3.00 -9.89
C ALA A 45 -5.14 2.40 -10.60
N LYS A 46 -6.35 2.90 -10.32
CA LYS A 46 -7.54 2.62 -11.13
C LYS A 46 -7.47 3.44 -12.42
N LEU A 47 -8.25 3.06 -13.43
CA LEU A 47 -8.43 3.89 -14.63
C LEU A 47 -9.14 5.21 -14.29
N PRO A 48 -8.91 6.31 -15.04
CA PRO A 48 -9.63 7.57 -14.86
C PRO A 48 -11.15 7.41 -14.91
N ASP A 49 -11.65 6.62 -15.87
CA ASP A 49 -13.08 6.35 -16.06
C ASP A 49 -13.62 5.18 -15.21
N CYS A 50 -12.84 4.69 -14.25
CA CYS A 50 -13.30 3.60 -13.39
C CYS A 50 -14.43 4.09 -12.47
N GLU A 51 -15.57 3.40 -12.49
CA GLU A 51 -16.69 3.68 -11.58
C GLU A 51 -16.27 3.65 -10.10
N TYR A 52 -15.28 2.82 -9.77
CA TYR A 52 -14.72 2.68 -8.44
C TYR A 52 -13.55 3.62 -8.13
N ARG A 53 -13.27 4.62 -8.98
CA ARG A 53 -12.13 5.54 -8.78
C ARG A 53 -12.27 6.42 -7.55
N TYR A 54 -13.49 6.77 -7.15
CA TYR A 54 -13.73 7.64 -5.99
C TYR A 54 -14.74 7.03 -5.03
N ARG A 55 -14.82 5.70 -5.00
CA ARG A 55 -15.64 4.93 -4.07
C ARG A 55 -14.91 3.66 -3.70
N ASP A 56 -15.10 3.22 -2.48
CA ASP A 56 -14.50 1.96 -2.04
C ASP A 56 -15.01 0.76 -2.87
N GLY A 57 -14.15 -0.24 -3.00
CA GLY A 57 -14.42 -1.48 -3.72
C GLY A 57 -13.80 -1.57 -5.12
N CYS A 58 -14.01 -2.72 -5.75
CA CYS A 58 -13.61 -3.00 -7.12
C CYS A 58 -14.50 -4.10 -7.68
N ALA A 59 -14.99 -3.95 -8.91
CA ALA A 59 -15.71 -5.03 -9.61
C ALA A 59 -14.79 -6.15 -10.14
N GLN A 60 -13.47 -6.08 -9.88
CA GLN A 60 -12.45 -7.02 -10.36
C GLN A 60 -12.54 -7.31 -11.87
N CYS A 61 -12.89 -6.29 -12.68
CA CYS A 61 -13.16 -6.42 -14.11
C CYS A 61 -11.95 -6.73 -14.99
N GLY A 62 -10.74 -6.75 -14.42
CA GLY A 62 -9.48 -7.02 -15.14
C GLY A 62 -8.92 -5.83 -15.94
N ALA A 63 -9.53 -4.65 -15.86
CA ALA A 63 -9.11 -3.49 -16.64
C ALA A 63 -7.90 -2.72 -16.07
N CYS A 64 -7.52 -2.99 -14.81
CA CYS A 64 -6.35 -2.39 -14.16
C CYS A 64 -5.82 -3.29 -13.04
N CYS A 65 -4.59 -3.03 -12.59
CA CYS A 65 -3.89 -3.81 -11.57
C CYS A 65 -4.60 -3.85 -10.20
N ILE A 66 -5.50 -2.90 -9.91
CA ILE A 66 -6.28 -2.90 -8.66
C ILE A 66 -7.17 -4.14 -8.55
N GLY A 67 -7.75 -4.61 -9.65
CA GLY A 67 -8.56 -5.84 -9.63
C GLY A 67 -7.75 -7.07 -9.22
N ASP A 68 -6.48 -7.13 -9.64
CA ASP A 68 -5.56 -8.20 -9.26
C ASP A 68 -5.14 -8.07 -7.80
N ALA A 69 -4.89 -6.86 -7.31
CA ALA A 69 -4.57 -6.62 -5.91
C ALA A 69 -5.74 -6.94 -4.96
N TYR A 70 -6.99 -6.70 -5.36
CA TYR A 70 -8.17 -7.14 -4.62
C TYR A 70 -8.21 -8.67 -4.50
N ARG A 71 -7.99 -9.38 -5.61
CA ARG A 71 -7.96 -10.85 -5.63
C ARG A 71 -6.83 -11.41 -4.76
N LEU A 72 -5.65 -10.78 -4.84
CA LEU A 72 -4.50 -11.11 -4.00
C LEU A 72 -4.82 -10.93 -2.51
N ALA A 73 -5.47 -9.84 -2.12
CA ALA A 73 -5.88 -9.63 -0.73
C ALA A 73 -6.79 -10.77 -0.26
N GLU A 74 -7.83 -11.09 -1.04
CA GLU A 74 -8.78 -12.16 -0.75
C GLU A 74 -8.09 -13.53 -0.59
N GLU A 75 -7.18 -13.87 -1.52
CA GLU A 75 -6.41 -15.11 -1.50
C GLU A 75 -5.59 -15.27 -0.21
N TYR A 76 -4.96 -14.18 0.24
CA TYR A 76 -4.14 -14.19 1.45
C TYR A 76 -4.92 -13.89 2.74
N GLY A 77 -6.23 -13.68 2.65
CA GLY A 77 -7.13 -13.44 3.77
C GLY A 77 -7.05 -12.03 4.36
N LEU A 78 -6.69 -11.04 3.54
CA LEU A 78 -6.74 -9.61 3.86
C LEU A 78 -8.02 -9.00 3.29
N THR A 79 -8.51 -7.95 3.94
CA THR A 79 -9.61 -7.11 3.44
C THR A 79 -9.03 -5.99 2.58
N PRO A 80 -9.31 -5.94 1.26
CA PRO A 80 -8.86 -4.85 0.41
C PRO A 80 -9.74 -3.60 0.61
N ILE A 81 -9.12 -2.44 0.81
CA ILE A 81 -9.79 -1.14 0.93
C ILE A 81 -9.16 -0.17 -0.08
N SER A 82 -9.99 0.51 -0.86
CA SER A 82 -9.53 1.54 -1.80
C SER A 82 -9.53 2.90 -1.13
N ILE A 83 -8.33 3.43 -0.87
CA ILE A 83 -8.10 4.77 -0.33
C ILE A 83 -8.32 5.80 -1.44
N GLN A 84 -9.09 6.84 -1.12
CA GLN A 84 -9.63 7.81 -2.10
C GLN A 84 -9.05 9.21 -1.96
N SER A 85 -8.53 9.53 -0.79
CA SER A 85 -7.82 10.77 -0.50
C SER A 85 -6.94 10.55 0.73
N TYR A 86 -6.14 11.55 1.07
CA TYR A 86 -5.36 11.51 2.30
C TYR A 86 -6.25 11.55 3.55
N GLU A 87 -7.30 12.37 3.55
CA GLU A 87 -8.26 12.45 4.66
C GLU A 87 -8.95 11.10 4.88
N HIS A 88 -9.35 10.43 3.78
CA HIS A 88 -9.89 9.08 3.86
C HIS A 88 -8.86 8.07 4.39
N LEU A 89 -7.56 8.24 4.09
CA LEU A 89 -6.51 7.39 4.65
C LEU A 89 -6.39 7.56 6.17
N GLU A 90 -6.33 8.80 6.67
CA GLU A 90 -6.24 9.07 8.12
C GLU A 90 -7.45 8.47 8.85
N ASP A 91 -8.67 8.77 8.39
CA ASP A 91 -9.91 8.24 8.96
C ASP A 91 -9.92 6.70 8.97
N THR A 92 -9.47 6.08 7.87
CA THR A 92 -9.39 4.61 7.75
C THR A 92 -8.40 4.05 8.76
N LEU A 93 -7.20 4.59 8.86
CA LEU A 93 -6.17 4.07 9.77
C LEU A 93 -6.57 4.24 11.24
N GLU A 94 -7.19 5.37 11.59
CA GLU A 94 -7.73 5.59 12.94
C GLU A 94 -8.84 4.59 13.25
N HIS A 95 -9.76 4.35 12.31
CA HIS A 95 -10.84 3.39 12.48
C HIS A 95 -10.31 1.96 12.65
N LEU A 96 -9.39 1.51 11.79
CA LEU A 96 -8.77 0.18 11.89
C LEU A 96 -8.07 -0.01 13.24
N LYS A 97 -7.38 1.03 13.73
CA LYS A 97 -6.76 1.00 15.06
C LYS A 97 -7.79 0.87 16.17
N GLN A 98 -8.93 1.56 16.08
CA GLN A 98 -10.03 1.45 17.04
C GLN A 98 -10.69 0.06 17.02
N GLU A 99 -10.75 -0.59 15.86
CA GLU A 99 -11.22 -1.96 15.70
C GLU A 99 -10.21 -3.03 16.18
N GLY A 100 -9.01 -2.60 16.59
CA GLY A 100 -7.98 -3.48 17.13
C GLY A 100 -7.15 -4.18 16.06
N VAL A 101 -7.12 -3.66 14.82
CA VAL A 101 -6.21 -4.14 13.78
C VAL A 101 -4.76 -3.91 14.24
N GLU A 102 -3.94 -4.95 14.17
CA GLU A 102 -2.55 -4.90 14.64
C GLU A 102 -1.60 -4.24 13.62
N ALA A 103 -1.85 -4.44 12.33
CA ALA A 103 -1.08 -3.86 11.24
C ALA A 103 -1.81 -3.93 9.88
N PHE A 104 -1.36 -3.11 8.94
CA PHE A 104 -1.86 -3.09 7.55
C PHE A 104 -0.74 -3.30 6.51
N VAL A 105 -1.12 -3.67 5.30
CA VAL A 105 -0.28 -3.52 4.10
C VAL A 105 -0.90 -2.43 3.25
N GLY A 106 -0.10 -1.64 2.54
CA GLY A 106 -0.61 -0.68 1.59
C GLY A 106 0.29 -0.46 0.39
N SER A 107 -0.17 0.36 -0.56
CA SER A 107 0.64 0.83 -1.66
C SER A 107 0.44 2.33 -1.88
N CYS A 108 1.53 3.08 -2.01
CA CYS A 108 1.53 4.51 -2.27
C CYS A 108 2.86 4.91 -2.91
N CYS A 109 2.92 6.09 -3.55
CA CYS A 109 4.18 6.58 -4.10
C CYS A 109 5.09 7.13 -3.01
N GLU A 110 6.41 7.05 -3.23
CA GLU A 110 7.42 7.61 -2.32
C GLU A 110 7.17 9.09 -1.94
N PRO A 111 6.79 10.01 -2.85
CA PRO A 111 6.50 11.40 -2.47
C PRO A 111 5.33 11.53 -1.48
N PHE A 112 4.27 10.74 -1.66
CA PHE A 112 3.14 10.71 -0.73
C PHE A 112 3.58 10.22 0.65
N TYR A 113 4.35 9.13 0.69
CA TYR A 113 4.89 8.60 1.93
C TYR A 113 5.81 9.61 2.64
N ALA A 114 6.72 10.24 1.90
CA ALA A 114 7.66 11.22 2.46
C ALA A 114 6.93 12.44 3.06
N LYS A 115 5.88 12.93 2.39
CA LYS A 115 5.06 14.06 2.87
C LYS A 115 4.28 13.75 4.14
N HIS A 116 3.78 12.51 4.27
CA HIS A 116 2.86 12.10 5.34
C HIS A 116 3.48 11.17 6.38
N ARG A 117 4.80 10.99 6.36
CA ARG A 117 5.51 10.09 7.27
C ARG A 117 5.21 10.38 8.73
N ASP A 118 5.25 11.65 9.13
CA ASP A 118 4.97 12.06 10.50
C ASP A 118 3.52 11.79 10.91
N ASP A 119 2.59 11.80 9.96
CA ASP A 119 1.18 11.49 10.20
C ASP A 119 0.97 9.99 10.45
N PHE A 120 1.62 9.12 9.67
CA PHE A 120 1.62 7.67 9.93
C PHE A 120 2.17 7.35 11.32
N GLU A 121 3.27 7.98 11.71
CA GLU A 121 3.88 7.82 13.04
C GLU A 121 2.95 8.34 14.15
N ARG A 122 2.27 9.48 13.92
CA ARG A 122 1.28 10.05 14.85
C ARG A 122 0.09 9.11 15.06
N ILE A 123 -0.47 8.55 13.97
CA ILE A 123 -1.57 7.58 14.03
C ILE A 123 -1.12 6.32 14.76
N GLY A 124 0.13 5.89 14.54
CA GLY A 124 0.77 4.83 15.31
C GLY A 124 0.23 3.43 15.03
N LEU A 125 -0.43 3.22 13.88
CA LEU A 125 -0.81 1.90 13.40
C LEU A 125 0.36 1.33 12.55
N PRO A 126 0.99 0.21 12.95
CA PRO A 126 2.06 -0.39 12.17
C PRO A 126 1.61 -0.79 10.76
N GLY A 127 2.50 -0.62 9.79
CA GLY A 127 2.17 -0.98 8.42
C GLY A 127 3.38 -1.12 7.52
N ILE A 128 3.14 -1.79 6.39
CA ILE A 128 4.13 -1.98 5.33
C ILE A 128 3.56 -1.40 4.04
N LEU A 129 4.25 -0.43 3.47
CA LEU A 129 3.88 0.23 2.23
C LEU A 129 4.79 -0.25 1.11
N VAL A 130 4.20 -0.61 -0.02
CA VAL A 130 4.91 -0.95 -1.26
C VAL A 130 4.81 0.23 -2.21
N ASP A 131 5.96 0.69 -2.70
CA ASP A 131 6.02 1.77 -3.67
C ASP A 131 5.31 1.39 -4.98
N VAL A 132 4.83 2.40 -5.68
CA VAL A 132 4.11 2.25 -6.95
C VAL A 132 4.85 2.97 -8.06
N ASP A 133 4.86 2.39 -9.25
CA ASP A 133 5.47 3.04 -10.40
C ASP A 133 4.60 4.21 -10.83
N SER A 134 5.12 5.41 -10.59
CA SER A 134 4.45 6.65 -10.98
C SER A 134 5.31 7.39 -12.01
N SER A 135 4.67 7.80 -13.10
CA SER A 135 5.02 9.06 -13.77
C SER A 135 4.44 10.13 -12.82
N THR A 136 5.23 10.61 -11.87
CA THR A 136 4.68 11.24 -10.66
C THR A 136 3.81 12.48 -10.98
N CYS A 137 2.74 12.67 -10.21
CA CYS A 137 1.96 13.92 -10.14
C CYS A 137 2.75 15.08 -9.52
N TYR A 138 3.74 14.75 -8.70
CA TYR A 138 4.57 15.70 -7.97
C TYR A 138 5.71 16.28 -8.84
N ASP A 139 6.32 15.51 -9.75
CA ASP A 139 7.37 16.02 -10.66
C ASP A 139 6.82 17.00 -11.70
N LEU A 140 5.50 17.00 -11.93
CA LEU A 140 4.82 17.86 -12.90
C LEU A 140 4.20 19.12 -12.28
N GLY A 141 4.29 19.30 -10.96
CA GLY A 141 3.65 20.44 -10.28
C GLY A 141 2.12 20.44 -10.36
N GLN A 142 1.51 19.28 -10.64
CA GLN A 142 0.07 19.10 -10.84
C GLN A 142 -0.66 18.65 -9.56
N GLU A 143 -0.18 19.08 -8.39
CA GLU A 143 -0.81 18.78 -7.10
C GLU A 143 -2.27 19.23 -7.07
N GLU A 144 -2.57 20.41 -7.64
CA GLU A 144 -3.94 20.91 -7.74
C GLU A 144 -4.83 20.07 -8.66
N GLU A 145 -4.29 19.48 -9.72
CA GLU A 145 -5.07 18.65 -10.65
C GLU A 145 -5.30 17.22 -10.11
N ALA A 146 -4.35 16.69 -9.35
CA ALA A 146 -4.53 15.47 -8.56
C ALA A 146 -5.59 15.67 -7.46
N TYR A 147 -5.53 16.79 -6.74
CA TYR A 147 -6.55 17.16 -5.74
C TYR A 147 -7.92 17.45 -6.38
N ALA A 148 -7.94 17.97 -7.62
CA ALA A 148 -9.16 18.20 -8.41
C ALA A 148 -9.68 16.96 -9.16
N GLY A 149 -9.06 15.78 -8.97
CA GLY A 149 -9.51 14.52 -9.58
C GLY A 149 -9.32 14.42 -11.10
N ARG A 150 -8.48 15.27 -11.70
CA ARG A 150 -8.19 15.33 -13.14
C ARG A 150 -6.85 14.68 -13.53
N PHE A 151 -6.21 13.98 -12.60
CA PHE A 151 -4.92 13.34 -12.89
C PHE A 151 -5.10 12.12 -13.81
N GLU A 152 -4.65 12.28 -15.06
CA GLU A 152 -4.77 11.30 -16.15
C GLU A 152 -3.65 10.25 -16.20
N ASN A 153 -2.57 10.41 -15.43
CA ASN A 153 -1.47 9.41 -15.42
C ASN A 153 -1.84 8.19 -14.57
N GLN A 154 -1.85 7.03 -15.21
CA GLN A 154 -2.13 5.75 -14.57
C GLN A 154 -0.88 5.26 -13.83
N THR A 155 -1.02 5.09 -12.51
CA THR A 155 0.01 4.49 -11.65
C THR A 155 -0.13 2.96 -11.68
N TYR A 156 0.99 2.23 -11.62
CA TYR A 156 0.98 0.77 -11.60
C TYR A 156 1.51 0.22 -10.28
N LEU A 157 0.80 -0.76 -9.74
CA LEU A 157 1.24 -1.49 -8.55
C LEU A 157 2.40 -2.43 -8.92
N LYS A 158 3.43 -2.48 -8.07
CA LYS A 158 4.51 -3.47 -8.16
C LYS A 158 4.00 -4.83 -7.67
N MET A 159 3.16 -5.49 -8.49
CA MET A 159 2.41 -6.68 -8.11
C MET A 159 3.31 -7.81 -7.55
N ASP A 160 4.44 -8.09 -8.19
CA ASP A 160 5.38 -9.12 -7.72
C ASP A 160 5.93 -8.85 -6.32
N LEU A 161 6.16 -7.57 -5.98
CA LEU A 161 6.66 -7.17 -4.67
C LEU A 161 5.54 -7.15 -3.64
N LEU A 162 4.37 -6.65 -4.04
CA LEU A 162 3.17 -6.64 -3.22
C LEU A 162 2.77 -8.06 -2.81
N GLU A 163 2.78 -9.01 -3.74
CA GLU A 163 2.52 -10.43 -3.47
C GLU A 163 3.52 -10.98 -2.45
N ARG A 164 4.82 -10.72 -2.57
CA ARG A 164 5.82 -11.19 -1.59
C ARG A 164 5.57 -10.63 -0.19
N VAL A 165 5.22 -9.34 -0.10
CA VAL A 165 4.90 -8.70 1.18
C VAL A 165 3.61 -9.30 1.77
N VAL A 166 2.54 -9.37 0.98
CA VAL A 166 1.25 -9.94 1.39
C VAL A 166 1.39 -11.41 1.75
N ALA A 167 2.18 -12.20 1.03
CA ALA A 167 2.48 -13.58 1.38
C ALA A 167 3.24 -13.68 2.72
N ARG A 168 4.09 -12.70 3.05
CA ARG A 168 4.82 -12.71 4.33
C ARG A 168 3.92 -12.37 5.53
N VAL A 169 2.94 -11.50 5.38
CA VAL A 169 2.12 -10.98 6.50
C VAL A 169 0.65 -11.41 6.45
N GLY A 170 0.20 -12.00 5.36
CA GLY A 170 -1.16 -12.45 5.19
C GLY A 170 -1.48 -13.65 6.07
N LYS A 171 -2.76 -13.78 6.42
CA LYS A 171 -3.25 -14.86 7.28
C LYS A 171 -2.99 -16.24 6.67
N ASN A 172 -3.14 -16.35 5.35
CA ASN A 172 -2.91 -17.59 4.60
C ASN A 172 -1.47 -17.71 4.06
N GLY A 173 -0.61 -16.73 4.36
CA GLY A 173 0.74 -16.60 3.84
C GLY A 173 1.79 -17.57 4.42
N ARG A 174 1.37 -18.58 5.19
CA ARG A 174 2.26 -19.64 5.69
C ARG A 174 1.59 -21.00 5.59
N THR A 175 1.82 -21.68 4.47
CA THR A 175 1.87 -23.14 4.41
C THR A 175 3.27 -23.53 3.94
N GLY A 176 4.23 -23.54 4.86
CA GLY A 176 5.64 -23.82 4.59
C GLY A 176 6.51 -23.51 5.79
#